data_AF-A0A0F5Y6U8-F1
#
_entry.id   AF-A0A0F5Y6U8-F1
#
_cell.length_a   1.000
_cell.length_b   1.000
_cell.length_c   1.000
_cell.angle_alpha   90.00
_cell.angle_beta   90.00
_cell.angle_gamma   90.00
#
_symmetry.space_group_name_H-M   'P 1'
#
loop_
_entity.id
_entity.type
_entity.pdbx_description
1 polymer ?
#
loop_
_entity_poly.entity_id
_entity_poly.type
_entity_poly.pdbx_seq_one_letter_code
_entity_poly.pdbx_strand_id
1 'polypeptide(L)'
;MKLTYRTISYELNQPPIDMVESELGGKYRGNAWQVHYPRHIPVPVANSHLKYRGVAYCSEDVRSVESNGMMNVSPEIQPQTPKREPTPENIMAVHTTNICRILERRRQAALARGDERLLKLLELEARQLVC
;
A
#
# COMPACT_ATOMS: atom_id res chain seq x y z
N MET A 1 31.56 5.43 -13.19
CA MET A 1 32.49 4.94 -12.15
C MET A 1 32.23 3.46 -11.93
N LYS A 2 33.27 2.61 -11.84
CA LYS A 2 33.09 1.16 -11.61
C LYS A 2 32.94 0.89 -10.11
N LEU A 3 32.03 0.00 -9.74
CA LEU A 3 31.82 -0.41 -8.35
C LEU A 3 32.49 -1.76 -8.10
N THR A 4 32.93 -2.01 -6.87
CA THR A 4 33.62 -3.24 -6.49
C THR A 4 32.99 -3.87 -5.25
N TYR A 5 32.60 -5.14 -5.34
CA TYR A 5 32.05 -5.92 -4.23
C TYR A 5 32.69 -7.30 -4.23
N ARG A 6 33.28 -7.69 -3.09
CA ARG A 6 34.00 -8.98 -2.90
C ARG A 6 34.96 -9.28 -4.06
N THR A 7 35.79 -8.30 -4.43
CA THR A 7 36.83 -8.42 -5.46
C THR A 7 36.29 -8.53 -6.90
N ILE A 8 34.97 -8.50 -7.11
CA ILE A 8 34.36 -8.47 -8.44
C ILE A 8 34.02 -7.01 -8.77
N SER A 9 34.52 -6.54 -9.91
CA SER A 9 34.16 -5.23 -10.46
C SER A 9 32.89 -5.34 -11.29
N TYR A 10 31.92 -4.46 -11.04
CA TYR A 10 30.70 -4.36 -11.81
C TYR A 10 30.50 -2.94 -12.36
N GLU A 11 29.93 -2.90 -13.57
CA GLU A 11 29.55 -1.66 -14.22
C GLU A 11 28.15 -1.27 -13.77
N LEU A 12 28.01 -0.03 -13.30
CA LEU A 12 26.73 0.51 -12.87
C LEU A 12 25.93 0.93 -14.10
N ASN A 13 25.18 -0.02 -14.68
CA ASN A 13 24.27 0.22 -15.79
C ASN A 13 22.86 0.53 -15.24
N GLN A 14 22.72 1.67 -14.55
CA GLN A 14 21.41 2.15 -14.13
C GLN A 14 20.81 3.01 -15.25
N PRO A 15 19.61 2.68 -15.75
CA PRO A 15 18.94 3.57 -16.69
C PRO A 15 18.65 4.91 -16.01
N PRO A 16 18.77 6.04 -16.72
CA PRO A 16 18.36 7.33 -16.18
C PRO A 16 16.86 7.27 -15.84
N ILE A 17 16.52 7.71 -14.63
CA ILE A 17 15.13 7.78 -14.16
C ILE A 17 14.69 9.25 -14.24
N ASP A 18 13.65 9.51 -15.02
CA ASP A 18 13.03 10.83 -15.08
C ASP A 18 12.28 11.10 -13.76
N MET A 19 12.63 12.21 -13.12
CA MET A 19 11.98 12.67 -11.88
C MET A 19 11.02 13.81 -12.21
N VAL A 20 9.83 13.77 -11.60
CA VAL A 20 8.86 14.85 -11.65
C VAL A 20 8.95 15.63 -10.34
N GLU A 21 9.14 16.94 -10.45
CA GLU A 21 9.04 17.84 -9.31
C GLU A 21 7.56 17.93 -8.88
N SER A 22 7.29 17.67 -7.61
CA SER A 22 5.95 17.87 -7.09
C SER A 22 5.71 19.36 -6.78
N GLU A 23 4.48 19.80 -6.98
CA GLU A 23 4.02 21.13 -6.54
C GLU A 23 4.02 21.27 -4.99
N LEU A 24 4.11 20.13 -4.30
CA LEU A 24 4.20 20.03 -2.84
C LEU A 24 5.65 20.30 -2.39
N GLY A 25 5.91 21.55 -2.01
CA GLY A 25 7.17 21.99 -1.45
C GLY A 25 6.99 22.84 -0.19
N GLY A 26 8.05 22.98 0.60
CA GLY A 26 8.05 23.82 1.79
C GLY A 26 9.45 24.05 2.34
N LYS A 27 9.53 24.61 3.55
CA LYS A 27 10.76 24.70 4.32
C LYS A 27 10.62 23.92 5.61
N TYR A 28 11.50 22.95 5.84
CA TYR A 28 11.60 22.24 7.12
C TYR A 28 12.89 22.63 7.82
N ARG A 29 12.77 23.21 9.03
CA ARG A 29 13.91 23.72 9.82
C ARG A 29 14.86 24.64 9.04
N GLY A 30 14.29 25.49 8.20
CA GLY A 30 15.05 26.45 7.37
C GLY A 30 15.57 25.88 6.06
N ASN A 31 15.57 24.56 5.87
CA ASN A 31 15.98 23.92 4.62
C ASN A 31 14.78 23.73 3.69
N ALA A 32 14.98 23.97 2.40
CA ALA A 32 13.98 23.64 1.40
C ALA A 32 13.72 22.12 1.42
N TRP A 33 12.46 21.75 1.52
CA TRP A 33 12.01 20.37 1.39
C TRP A 33 11.06 20.30 0.20
N GLN A 34 11.44 19.49 -0.78
CA GLN A 34 10.66 19.20 -1.97
C GLN A 34 10.60 17.70 -2.13
N VAL A 35 9.44 17.20 -2.54
CA VAL A 35 9.27 15.78 -2.86
C VAL A 35 9.43 15.60 -4.36
N HIS A 36 10.32 14.69 -4.75
CA HIS A 36 10.51 14.31 -6.14
C HIS A 36 10.06 12.87 -6.30
N TYR A 37 9.19 12.61 -7.27
CA TYR A 37 8.70 11.27 -7.57
C TYR A 37 9.15 10.84 -8.97
N PRO A 38 9.56 9.59 -9.18
CA PRO A 38 9.83 9.07 -10.51
C PRO A 38 8.59 9.16 -11.41
N ARG A 39 8.76 9.63 -12.65
CA ARG A 39 7.68 9.71 -13.65
C ARG A 39 7.14 8.33 -14.02
N HIS A 40 8.02 7.35 -14.10
CA HIS A 40 7.72 5.95 -14.39
C HIS A 40 8.35 5.09 -13.31
N ILE A 41 7.53 4.36 -12.55
CA ILE A 41 8.02 3.37 -11.59
C ILE A 41 8.51 2.18 -12.42
N PRO A 42 9.82 1.85 -12.40
CA PRO A 42 10.31 0.70 -13.14
C PRO A 42 9.67 -0.57 -12.58
N VAL A 43 9.12 -1.39 -13.46
CA VAL A 43 8.63 -2.71 -13.09
C VAL A 43 9.86 -3.54 -12.66
N PRO A 44 9.88 -4.10 -11.45
CA PRO A 44 10.99 -4.93 -11.02
C PRO A 44 11.04 -6.16 -11.92
N VAL A 45 12.08 -6.24 -12.75
CA VAL A 45 12.35 -7.44 -13.55
C VAL A 45 12.81 -8.53 -12.59
N ALA A 46 12.09 -9.65 -12.55
CA ALA A 46 12.51 -10.80 -11.77
C ALA A 46 13.83 -11.32 -12.36
N ASN A 47 14.89 -11.31 -11.54
CA ASN A 47 16.18 -11.86 -11.96
C ASN A 47 16.08 -13.40 -11.97
N SER A 48 15.77 -13.96 -13.14
CA SER A 48 15.39 -15.36 -13.37
C SER A 48 16.43 -16.43 -12.98
N HIS A 49 17.65 -16.05 -12.58
CA HIS A 49 18.76 -16.99 -12.38
C HIS A 49 19.54 -16.83 -11.07
N LEU A 50 19.05 -16.03 -10.12
CA LEU A 50 19.72 -15.93 -8.82
C LEU A 50 19.51 -17.24 -8.03
N LYS A 51 20.60 -17.76 -7.45
CA LYS A 51 20.56 -18.96 -6.59
C LYS A 51 21.22 -18.65 -5.25
N TYR A 52 20.62 -19.12 -4.16
CA TYR A 52 21.22 -19.11 -2.83
C TYR A 52 21.29 -20.51 -2.28
N ARG A 53 22.52 -20.95 -1.96
CA ARG A 53 22.81 -22.31 -1.49
C ARG A 53 22.21 -23.40 -2.38
N GLY A 54 22.25 -23.19 -3.70
CA GLY A 54 21.72 -24.12 -4.70
C GLY A 54 20.21 -23.98 -4.98
N VAL A 55 19.46 -23.25 -4.16
CA VAL A 55 18.02 -23.00 -4.35
C VAL A 55 17.82 -21.74 -5.20
N ALA A 56 17.00 -21.82 -6.25
CA ALA A 56 16.68 -20.67 -7.09
C ALA A 56 15.78 -19.66 -6.34
N TYR A 57 16.16 -18.38 -6.40
CA TYR A 57 15.28 -17.27 -6.06
C TYR A 57 14.47 -16.92 -7.31
N CYS A 58 13.31 -17.56 -7.48
CA CYS A 58 12.29 -17.10 -8.40
C CYS A 58 11.09 -16.64 -7.56
N SER A 59 10.78 -15.35 -7.62
CA SER A 59 9.45 -14.87 -7.23
C SER A 59 8.62 -14.86 -8.51
N GLU A 60 7.92 -15.96 -8.76
CA GLU A 60 6.80 -15.96 -9.71
C GLU A 60 5.72 -15.06 -9.12
N ASP A 61 5.70 -13.80 -9.55
CA ASP A 61 4.50 -12.98 -9.78
C ASP A 61 4.84 -11.49 -9.77
N VAL A 62 5.17 -10.97 -10.95
CA VAL A 62 4.84 -9.60 -11.30
C VAL A 62 3.94 -9.70 -12.51
N ARG A 63 2.63 -9.80 -12.26
CA ARG A 63 1.59 -9.93 -13.28
C ARG A 63 1.70 -8.75 -14.26
N SER A 64 2.22 -9.03 -15.44
CA SER A 64 1.96 -8.26 -16.65
C SER A 64 0.49 -8.45 -16.99
N VAL A 65 -0.32 -7.41 -16.81
CA VAL A 65 -1.70 -7.40 -17.31
C VAL A 65 -1.65 -7.16 -18.82
N GLU A 66 -1.41 -8.20 -19.61
CA GLU A 66 -1.69 -8.22 -21.05
C GLU A 66 -2.23 -9.59 -21.50
N SER A 67 -3.53 -9.59 -21.84
CA SER A 67 -4.35 -10.42 -22.73
C SER A 67 -3.90 -11.82 -23.21
N ASN A 68 -4.84 -12.76 -23.05
CA ASN A 68 -5.13 -13.96 -23.88
C ASN A 68 -4.07 -15.07 -24.05
N GLY A 69 -4.31 -16.18 -23.37
CA GLY A 69 -3.80 -17.50 -23.73
C GLY A 69 -4.18 -18.56 -22.70
N MET A 70 -5.18 -19.39 -23.02
CA MET A 70 -5.55 -20.60 -22.26
C MET A 70 -4.33 -21.49 -22.02
N MET A 71 -4.14 -22.00 -20.80
CA MET A 71 -3.58 -23.34 -20.60
C MET A 71 -3.98 -23.96 -19.26
N ASN A 72 -4.06 -25.29 -19.30
CA ASN A 72 -4.87 -26.17 -18.48
C ASN A 72 -4.33 -26.44 -17.06
N VAL A 73 -5.23 -26.95 -16.24
CA VAL A 73 -5.15 -27.25 -14.79
C VAL A 73 -4.32 -28.51 -14.47
N SER A 74 -3.71 -28.53 -13.27
CA SER A 74 -3.71 -29.61 -12.23
C SER A 74 -2.33 -30.12 -11.76
N PRO A 75 -2.16 -30.71 -10.54
CA PRO A 75 -2.89 -30.60 -9.26
C PRO A 75 -2.02 -30.19 -8.04
N GLU A 76 -2.68 -29.55 -7.08
CA GLU A 76 -2.65 -29.78 -5.63
C GLU A 76 -1.31 -29.96 -4.85
N ILE A 77 -0.91 -28.90 -4.13
CA ILE A 77 -0.39 -28.99 -2.75
C ILE A 77 -1.02 -27.85 -1.94
N GLN A 78 -1.95 -28.19 -1.05
CA GLN A 78 -2.60 -27.23 -0.14
C GLN A 78 -1.74 -27.02 1.13
N PRO A 79 -1.32 -25.80 1.48
CA PRO A 79 -1.11 -25.42 2.86
C PRO A 79 -2.42 -24.86 3.43
N GLN A 80 -3.12 -25.68 4.21
CA GLN A 80 -4.33 -25.28 4.94
C GLN A 80 -3.96 -24.32 6.07
N THR A 81 -3.96 -23.03 5.77
CA THR A 81 -4.48 -22.02 6.69
C THR A 81 -5.38 -21.11 5.86
N PRO A 82 -6.65 -20.90 6.23
CA PRO A 82 -7.46 -19.91 5.54
C PRO A 82 -6.93 -18.53 5.94
N LYS A 83 -5.92 -18.03 5.21
CA LYS A 83 -5.70 -16.59 5.10
C LYS A 83 -6.91 -16.06 4.35
N ARG A 84 -7.97 -15.74 5.09
CA ARG A 84 -9.07 -14.93 4.58
C ARG A 84 -8.47 -13.58 4.22
N GLU A 85 -8.06 -13.43 2.98
CA GLU A 85 -7.80 -12.11 2.43
C GLU A 85 -9.10 -11.33 2.57
N PRO A 86 -9.10 -10.19 3.28
CA PRO A 86 -10.32 -9.45 3.50
C PRO A 86 -10.80 -8.93 2.14
N THR A 87 -11.94 -9.43 1.67
CA THR A 87 -12.60 -8.87 0.49
C THR A 87 -12.86 -7.39 0.72
N PRO A 88 -12.86 -6.54 -0.33
CA PRO A 88 -13.12 -5.10 -0.18
C PRO A 88 -14.44 -4.81 0.56
N GLU A 89 -15.45 -5.67 0.38
CA GLU A 89 -16.72 -5.61 1.11
C GLU A 89 -16.55 -5.78 2.62
N ASN A 90 -15.70 -6.72 3.06
CA ASN A 90 -15.38 -6.90 4.48
C ASN A 90 -14.66 -5.67 5.05
N ILE A 91 -13.77 -5.04 4.27
CA ILE A 91 -13.06 -3.82 4.68
C ILE A 91 -14.05 -2.67 4.85
N MET A 92 -14.96 -2.48 3.90
CA MET A 92 -16.00 -1.44 3.99
C MET A 92 -16.90 -1.66 5.20
N ALA A 93 -17.33 -2.89 5.47
CA ALA A 93 -18.15 -3.21 6.65
C ALA A 93 -17.40 -2.96 7.98
N VAL A 94 -16.11 -3.32 8.06
CA VAL A 94 -15.29 -3.01 9.24
C VAL A 94 -15.09 -1.50 9.40
N HIS A 95 -14.92 -0.77 8.31
CA HIS A 95 -14.77 0.68 8.32
C HIS A 95 -16.03 1.38 8.84
N THR A 96 -17.21 1.03 8.30
CA THR A 96 -18.49 1.64 8.73
C THR A 96 -18.78 1.35 10.20
N THR A 97 -18.59 0.10 10.64
CA THR A 97 -18.78 -0.27 12.06
C THR A 97 -17.83 0.47 12.99
N ASN A 98 -16.57 0.69 12.60
CA ASN A 98 -15.62 1.48 13.38
C ASN A 98 -16.03 2.95 13.46
N ILE A 99 -16.48 3.55 12.36
CA ILE A 99 -16.97 4.93 12.35
C ILE A 99 -18.16 5.09 13.30
N CYS A 100 -19.16 4.21 13.22
CA CYS A 100 -20.33 4.30 14.11
C CYS A 100 -19.93 4.16 15.59
N ARG A 101 -19.01 3.25 15.94
CA ARG A 101 -18.49 3.11 17.32
C ARG A 101 -17.79 4.36 17.83
N ILE A 102 -17.00 5.02 16.98
CA ILE A 102 -16.29 6.26 17.34
C ILE A 102 -17.31 7.38 17.59
N LEU A 103 -18.33 7.51 16.72
CA LEU A 103 -19.39 8.51 16.89
C LEU A 103 -20.17 8.30 18.19
N GLU A 104 -20.54 7.06 18.50
CA GLU A 104 -21.25 6.72 19.73
C GLU A 104 -20.44 7.10 20.97
N ARG A 105 -19.14 6.77 20.98
CA ARG A 105 -18.24 7.18 22.08
C ARG A 105 -18.15 8.70 22.22
N ARG A 106 -18.08 9.44 21.11
CA ARG A 106 -18.05 10.91 21.12
C ARG A 106 -19.37 11.49 21.62
N ARG A 107 -20.50 10.87 21.27
CA ARG A 107 -21.83 11.26 21.76
C ARG A 107 -21.94 11.05 23.27
N GLN A 108 -21.49 9.90 23.79
CA GLN A 108 -21.45 9.63 25.23
C GLN A 108 -20.55 10.63 25.98
N ALA A 109 -19.39 10.96 25.43
CA ALA A 109 -18.51 11.97 26.01
C ALA A 109 -19.13 13.37 26.01
N ALA A 110 -19.85 13.74 24.94
CA ALA A 110 -20.57 15.02 24.85
C ALA A 110 -21.76 15.07 25.83
N LEU A 111 -22.50 13.98 26.00
CA LEU A 111 -23.55 13.84 27.01
C LEU A 111 -23.01 14.02 28.42
N ALA A 112 -21.89 13.37 28.75
CA ALA A 112 -21.25 13.50 30.05
C ALA A 112 -20.77 14.93 30.36
N ARG A 113 -20.46 15.72 29.31
CA ARG A 113 -20.05 17.13 29.42
C ARG A 113 -21.23 18.10 29.38
N GLY A 114 -22.41 17.67 28.93
CA GLY A 114 -23.57 18.54 28.71
C GLY A 114 -23.46 19.46 27.48
N ASP A 115 -22.62 19.10 26.50
CA ASP A 115 -22.37 19.93 25.31
C ASP A 115 -23.47 19.76 24.24
N GLU A 116 -24.62 20.41 24.46
CA GLU A 116 -25.82 20.38 23.59
C GLU A 116 -25.53 20.70 22.11
N ARG A 117 -24.63 21.67 21.85
CA ARG A 117 -24.25 22.06 20.49
C ARG A 117 -23.53 20.93 19.78
N LEU A 118 -22.64 20.24 20.48
CA LEU A 118 -21.86 19.13 19.93
C LEU A 118 -22.75 17.92 19.66
N LEU A 119 -23.71 17.65 20.55
CA LEU A 119 -24.69 16.58 20.36
C LEU A 119 -25.50 16.75 19.07
N LYS A 120 -26.01 17.96 18.81
CA LYS A 120 -26.76 18.25 17.58
C LYS A 120 -25.92 18.03 16.32
N LEU A 121 -24.64 18.40 16.34
CA LEU A 121 -23.74 18.17 15.21
C LEU A 121 -23.48 16.68 14.99
N LEU A 122 -23.25 15.93 16.07
CA LEU A 122 -23.03 14.48 16.00
C LEU A 122 -24.29 13.73 15.52
N GLU A 123 -25.48 14.20 15.85
CA GLU A 123 -26.73 13.64 15.32
C GLU A 123 -26.90 13.86 13.81
N LEU A 124 -26.47 15.02 13.31
CA LEU A 124 -26.45 15.28 11.87
C LEU A 124 -25.43 14.38 11.17
N GLU A 125 -24.25 14.20 11.76
CA GLU A 125 -23.18 13.33 11.24
C GLU A 125 -23.64 11.86 11.21
N ALA A 126 -24.35 11.38 12.24
CA ALA A 126 -24.93 10.03 12.26
C ALA A 126 -25.91 9.79 11.11
N ARG A 127 -26.84 10.73 10.87
CA ARG A 127 -27.81 10.64 9.76
C ARG A 127 -27.14 10.58 8.39
N GLN A 128 -26.01 11.26 8.21
CA GLN A 128 -25.25 11.26 6.96
C GLN A 128 -24.53 9.93 6.71
N LEU A 129 -24.04 9.28 7.78
CA LEU A 129 -23.25 8.06 7.71
C LEU A 129 -24.11 6.78 7.78
N VAL A 130 -25.43 6.92 7.92
CA VAL A 130 -26.38 5.82 8.15
C VAL A 130 -25.95 4.95 9.34
N CYS A 131 -25.48 5.65 10.38
CA CYS A 131 -25.49 5.16 11.76
C CYS A 131 -26.77 5.71 12.42
#